data_AF-A0A934R9Q4-F1
#
_entry.id   AF-A0A934R9Q4-F1
#
_cell.length_a   1.000
_cell.length_b   1.000
_cell.length_c   1.000
_cell.angle_alpha   90.00
_cell.angle_beta   90.00
_cell.angle_gamma   90.00
#
_symmetry.space_group_name_H-M   'P 1'
#
loop_
_entity.id
_entity.type
_entity.pdbx_description
1 polymer ?
#
loop_
_entity_poly.entity_id
_entity_poly.type
_entity_poly.pdbx_seq_one_letter_code
_entity_poly.pdbx_strand_id
1 'polypeptide(L)'
;MNPLAKVFGWTRFAGFYLGEVMKSNLLIAWDVLTPTDKTRAGIIALDLPERLGDGQILLISNLITMTPGSLSLELSPDRRTLLIHVLYLDEDVEVTRNHLQQNYVERVLKLG
;
A
#
# COMPACT_ATOMS: atom_id res chain seq x y z
N MET A 1 -22.95 -4.38 -43.83
CA MET A 1 -22.91 -4.10 -42.36
C MET A 1 -22.33 -2.71 -42.19
N ASN A 2 -23.12 -1.72 -41.75
CA ASN A 2 -22.75 -0.30 -41.86
C ASN A 2 -21.55 0.03 -40.94
N PRO A 3 -20.40 0.46 -41.49
CA PRO A 3 -19.19 0.74 -40.71
C PRO A 3 -19.43 1.85 -39.67
N LEU A 4 -20.32 2.80 -39.96
CA LEU A 4 -20.73 3.88 -39.05
C LEU A 4 -21.41 3.37 -37.77
N ALA A 5 -22.25 2.35 -37.85
CA ALA A 5 -22.92 1.77 -36.68
C ALA A 5 -21.93 1.03 -35.77
N LYS A 6 -20.89 0.44 -36.35
CA LYS A 6 -19.83 -0.25 -35.61
C LYS A 6 -18.96 0.74 -34.83
N VAL A 7 -18.57 1.84 -35.46
CA VAL A 7 -17.79 2.91 -34.80
C VAL A 7 -18.57 3.51 -33.64
N PHE A 8 -19.86 3.81 -33.84
CA PHE A 8 -20.72 4.32 -32.75
C PHE A 8 -20.85 3.34 -31.58
N GLY A 9 -20.98 2.04 -31.87
CA GLY A 9 -21.00 0.98 -30.85
C GLY A 9 -19.71 0.91 -30.03
N TRP A 10 -18.55 0.99 -30.69
CA TRP A 10 -17.25 0.99 -30.02
C TRP A 10 -17.04 2.23 -29.14
N THR A 11 -17.42 3.41 -29.62
CA THR A 11 -17.31 4.65 -28.82
C THR A 11 -18.20 4.60 -27.58
N ARG A 12 -19.44 4.10 -27.73
CA ARG A 12 -20.36 3.91 -26.59
C ARG A 12 -19.81 2.92 -25.57
N PHE A 13 -19.26 1.80 -26.04
CA PHE A 13 -18.65 0.79 -25.17
C PHE A 13 -17.42 1.35 -24.44
N ALA A 14 -16.57 2.10 -25.14
CA ALA A 14 -15.39 2.72 -24.55
C ALA A 14 -15.78 3.72 -23.43
N GLY A 15 -16.79 4.56 -23.66
CA GLY A 15 -17.30 5.49 -22.64
C GLY A 15 -17.89 4.78 -21.42
N PHE A 16 -18.67 3.71 -21.65
CA PHE A 16 -19.19 2.86 -20.56
C PHE A 16 -18.07 2.22 -19.74
N TYR A 17 -17.09 1.60 -20.42
CA TYR A 17 -15.99 0.91 -19.77
C TYR A 17 -15.09 1.87 -18.98
N LEU A 18 -14.85 3.07 -19.50
CA LEU A 18 -14.11 4.11 -18.78
C LEU A 18 -14.83 4.53 -17.49
N GLY A 19 -16.17 4.61 -17.52
CA GLY A 19 -16.99 4.85 -16.33
C GLY A 19 -16.85 3.74 -15.28
N GLU A 20 -16.85 2.47 -15.70
CA GLU A 20 -16.64 1.32 -14.81
C GLU A 20 -15.23 1.32 -14.18
N VAL A 21 -14.20 1.64 -14.97
CA VAL A 21 -12.82 1.77 -14.46
C VAL A 21 -12.70 2.88 -13.41
N MET A 22 -13.29 4.06 -13.69
CA MET A 22 -13.29 5.17 -12.74
C MET A 22 -14.03 4.83 -11.46
N LYS A 23 -15.18 4.15 -11.56
CA LYS A 23 -15.98 3.72 -10.40
C LYS A 23 -15.26 2.69 -9.54
N SER A 24 -14.57 1.72 -10.17
CA SER A 24 -13.76 0.72 -9.47
C SER A 24 -12.61 1.38 -8.69
N ASN A 25 -11.91 2.32 -9.34
CA ASN A 25 -10.84 3.07 -8.68
C ASN A 25 -11.37 3.99 -7.56
N LEU A 26 -12.55 4.59 -7.73
CA LEU A 26 -13.19 5.39 -6.68
C LEU A 26 -13.61 4.54 -5.48
N LEU A 27 -14.10 3.31 -5.71
CA LEU A 27 -14.45 2.38 -4.64
C LEU A 27 -13.20 1.99 -3.84
N ILE A 28 -12.11 1.62 -4.52
CA ILE A 28 -10.83 1.30 -3.90
C ILE A 28 -10.27 2.52 -3.15
N ALA A 29 -10.35 3.70 -3.75
CA ALA A 29 -9.94 4.95 -3.10
C ALA A 29 -10.80 5.24 -1.87
N TRP A 30 -12.12 5.04 -1.93
CA TRP A 30 -13.02 5.22 -0.80
C TRP A 30 -12.74 4.23 0.33
N ASP A 31 -12.44 2.96 0.01
CA ASP A 31 -12.11 1.93 1.00
C ASP A 31 -10.78 2.25 1.72
N VAL A 32 -9.82 2.79 0.97
CA VAL A 32 -8.52 3.26 1.51
C VAL A 32 -8.66 4.57 2.28
N LEU A 33 -9.56 5.46 1.85
CA LEU A 33 -9.75 6.80 2.43
C LEU A 33 -10.76 6.85 3.56
N THR A 34 -11.66 5.87 3.71
CA THR A 34 -12.66 5.82 4.78
C THR A 34 -12.06 5.10 5.98
N PRO A 35 -11.55 5.83 6.97
CA PRO A 35 -11.07 5.21 8.17
C PRO A 35 -12.32 4.93 9.00
N THR A 36 -12.73 3.67 9.07
CA THR A 36 -13.73 3.28 10.06
C THR A 36 -13.16 3.68 11.44
N ASP A 37 -13.84 4.56 12.17
CA ASP A 37 -13.46 5.21 13.43
C ASP A 37 -12.65 4.33 14.43
N LYS A 38 -11.38 4.10 14.12
CA LYS A 38 -10.40 3.33 14.90
C LYS A 38 -9.01 3.95 14.76
N THR A 39 -8.93 5.28 14.71
CA THR A 39 -7.67 6.01 14.58
C THR A 39 -6.90 5.93 15.89
N ARG A 40 -6.25 4.80 16.13
CA ARG A 40 -5.31 4.61 17.22
C ARG A 40 -3.91 4.76 16.64
N ALA A 41 -3.34 5.95 16.80
CA ALA A 41 -1.99 6.19 16.30
C ALA A 41 -0.94 5.53 17.21
N GLY A 42 0.17 5.12 16.62
CA GLY A 42 1.27 4.49 17.36
C GLY A 42 2.58 4.45 16.58
N ILE A 43 3.65 4.04 17.27
CA ILE A 43 4.96 3.79 16.68
C ILE A 43 5.25 2.30 16.80
N ILE A 44 5.58 1.67 15.67
CA ILE A 44 5.97 0.26 15.60
C ILE A 44 7.44 0.20 15.18
N ALA A 45 8.20 -0.63 15.88
CA ALA A 45 9.52 -1.05 15.43
C ALA A 45 9.37 -2.25 14.51
N LEU A 46 9.80 -2.16 13.26
CA LEU A 46 9.73 -3.26 12.29
C LEU A 46 11.10 -3.90 12.13
N ASP A 47 11.16 -5.23 12.27
CA ASP A 47 12.40 -5.99 12.24
C ASP A 47 12.83 -6.29 10.79
N LEU A 48 14.03 -5.84 10.43
CA LEU A 48 14.61 -6.02 9.11
C LEU A 48 15.66 -7.15 9.15
N PRO A 49 15.53 -8.18 8.29
CA PRO A 49 16.55 -9.22 8.14
C PRO A 49 17.91 -8.65 7.75
N GLU A 50 18.99 -9.17 8.35
CA GLU A 50 20.37 -8.73 8.10
C GLU A 50 20.80 -8.82 6.62
N ARG A 51 20.16 -9.72 5.86
CA ARG A 51 20.48 -9.95 4.44
C ARG A 51 19.91 -8.89 3.49
N LEU A 52 19.11 -7.94 3.98
CA LEU A 52 18.58 -6.86 3.15
C LEU A 52 19.67 -5.85 2.78
N GLY A 53 19.77 -5.53 1.49
CA GLY A 53 20.63 -4.46 0.99
C GLY A 53 19.97 -3.07 1.10
N ASP A 54 20.78 -2.02 1.00
CA ASP A 54 20.33 -0.63 1.18
C ASP A 54 19.20 -0.22 0.22
N GLY A 55 19.25 -0.69 -1.03
CA GLY A 55 18.19 -0.45 -2.00
C GLY A 55 16.86 -1.12 -1.62
N GLN A 56 16.91 -2.30 -1.00
CA GLN A 56 15.72 -3.00 -0.53
C GLN A 56 15.13 -2.32 0.71
N ILE A 57 15.98 -1.86 1.64
CA ILE A 57 15.53 -1.11 2.82
C ILE A 57 14.88 0.22 2.39
N LEU A 58 15.49 0.93 1.43
CA LEU A 58 14.92 2.15 0.85
C LEU A 58 13.57 1.89 0.18
N LEU A 59 13.46 0.79 -0.58
CA LEU A 59 12.21 0.39 -1.22
C LEU A 59 11.12 0.11 -0.19
N ILE A 60 11.42 -0.66 0.86
CA ILE A 60 10.47 -0.94 1.96
C ILE A 60 10.00 0.37 2.61
N SER A 61 10.94 1.26 2.97
CA SER A 61 10.64 2.54 3.60
C SER A 61 9.70 3.40 2.74
N ASN A 62 9.96 3.49 1.44
CA ASN A 62 9.12 4.26 0.52
C ASN A 62 7.74 3.64 0.32
N LEU A 63 7.64 2.32 0.19
CA LEU A 63 6.35 1.64 0.05
C LEU A 63 5.46 1.85 1.28
N ILE A 64 6.05 1.79 2.48
CA ILE A 64 5.33 2.02 3.74
C ILE A 64 4.89 3.49 3.86
N THR A 65 5.75 4.45 3.53
CA THR A 65 5.40 5.87 3.53
C THR A 65 4.32 6.22 2.50
N MET A 66 4.27 5.53 1.36
CA MET A 66 3.22 5.73 0.36
C MET A 66 1.91 5.02 0.70
N THR A 67 1.90 4.16 1.72
CA THR A 67 0.68 3.50 2.19
C THR A 67 -0.10 4.48 3.07
N PRO A 68 -1.34 4.84 2.69
CA PRO A 68 -2.12 5.80 3.47
C PRO A 68 -2.31 5.34 4.90
N GLY A 69 -2.00 6.22 5.86
CA GLY A 69 -2.05 5.87 7.28
C GLY A 69 -0.74 5.40 7.88
N SER A 70 0.38 5.39 7.15
CA SER A 70 1.70 5.08 7.70
C SER A 70 2.80 6.01 7.21
N LEU A 71 3.88 6.13 8.00
CA LEU A 71 5.05 6.95 7.72
C LEU A 71 6.30 6.28 8.30
N SER A 72 7.34 6.10 7.49
CA SER A 72 8.66 5.66 7.97
C SER A 72 9.38 6.82 8.67
N LEU A 73 9.87 6.61 9.91
CA LEU A 73 10.50 7.63 10.75
C LEU A 73 12.03 7.57 10.68
N GLU A 74 12.60 6.45 11.13
CA GLU A 74 14.05 6.31 11.30
C GLU A 74 14.49 4.86 11.13
N LEU A 75 15.64 4.68 10.50
CA LEU A 75 16.35 3.41 10.43
C LEU A 75 17.43 3.39 11.51
N SER A 76 17.42 2.36 12.34
CA SER A 76 18.44 2.09 13.34
C SER A 76 19.87 2.07 12.75
N PRO A 77 20.91 2.41 13.55
CA PRO A 77 22.29 2.44 13.06
C PRO A 77 22.81 1.09 12.53
N ASP A 78 22.32 -0.02 13.08
CA ASP A 78 22.65 -1.39 12.65
C ASP A 78 21.81 -1.87 11.46
N ARG A 79 20.85 -1.05 11.00
CA ARG A 79 19.93 -1.30 9.88
C ARG A 79 18.99 -2.50 10.11
N ARG A 80 18.77 -2.90 11.36
CA ARG A 80 17.95 -4.07 11.72
C ARG A 80 16.54 -3.71 12.16
N THR A 81 16.29 -2.43 12.37
CA THR A 81 14.99 -1.92 12.82
C THR A 81 14.61 -0.64 12.07
N LEU A 82 13.41 -0.63 11.50
CA LEU A 82 12.78 0.55 10.90
C LEU A 82 11.61 0.99 11.80
N LEU A 83 11.67 2.22 12.31
CA LEU A 83 10.58 2.81 13.09
C LEU A 83 9.52 3.37 12.14
N ILE A 84 8.27 3.01 12.39
CA ILE A 84 7.12 3.37 11.54
C ILE A 84 6.05 3.98 12.43
N HIS A 85 5.57 5.16 12.06
CA HIS A 85 4.36 5.72 12.61
C HIS A 85 3.15 5.19 11.83
N VAL A 86 2.13 4.72 12.53
CA VAL A 86 0.85 4.27 11.95
C VAL A 86 -0.30 5.04 12.58
N LEU A 87 -1.31 5.39 11.78
CA LEU A 87 -2.55 6.02 12.23
C LEU A 87 -3.60 5.00 12.68
N TYR A 88 -3.48 3.76 12.20
CA TYR A 88 -4.41 2.64 12.45
C TYR A 88 -3.65 1.48 13.10
N LEU A 89 -3.46 1.56 14.41
CA LEU A 89 -2.87 0.49 15.20
C LEU A 89 -3.96 -0.43 15.73
N ASP A 90 -3.92 -1.70 15.35
CA ASP A 90 -4.79 -2.75 15.90
C ASP A 90 -4.62 -2.86 17.41
N GLU A 91 -5.64 -3.35 18.13
CA GLU A 91 -5.59 -3.53 19.60
C GLU A 91 -4.34 -4.26 20.07
N ASP A 92 -3.99 -5.32 19.34
CA ASP A 92 -2.73 -6.02 19.44
C ASP A 92 -1.73 -5.46 18.40
N VAL A 93 -0.65 -4.86 18.91
CA VAL A 93 0.42 -4.26 18.09
C VAL A 93 1.08 -5.29 17.18
N GLU A 94 1.14 -6.55 17.60
CA GLU A 94 1.77 -7.61 16.81
C GLU A 94 0.99 -7.93 15.55
N VAL A 95 -0.32 -7.70 15.51
CA VAL A 95 -1.13 -7.86 14.29
C VAL A 95 -0.67 -6.85 13.24
N THR A 96 -0.57 -5.57 13.61
CA THR A 96 -0.10 -4.53 12.68
C THR A 96 1.37 -4.74 12.30
N ARG A 97 2.24 -5.14 13.25
CA ARG A 97 3.65 -5.47 12.96
C ARG A 97 3.75 -6.61 11.94
N ASN A 98 3.06 -7.73 12.17
CA ASN A 98 3.10 -8.89 11.30
C ASN A 98 2.55 -8.56 9.90
N HIS A 99 1.51 -7.73 9.83
CA HIS A 99 0.98 -7.25 8.57
C HIS A 99 2.03 -6.47 7.76
N LEU A 100 2.75 -5.54 8.39
CA LEU A 100 3.85 -4.81 7.77
C LEU A 100 5.01 -5.74 7.36
N GLN A 101 5.34 -6.71 8.22
CA GLN A 101 6.40 -7.70 7.96
C GLN A 101 6.10 -8.54 6.71
N GLN A 102 4.89 -9.10 6.62
CA GLN A 102 4.51 -9.98 5.51
C GLN A 102 4.31 -9.23 4.20
N ASN A 103 3.73 -8.03 4.23
CA ASN A 103 3.41 -7.31 3.00
C ASN A 103 4.56 -6.54 2.38
N TYR A 104 5.52 -6.07 3.18
CA TYR A 104 6.64 -5.29 2.66
C TYR A 104 7.96 -6.05 2.79
N VAL A 105 8.32 -6.45 4.01
CA VAL A 105 9.65 -7.03 4.28
C VAL A 105 9.81 -8.35 3.54
N GLU A 106 8.93 -9.33 3.76
CA GLU A 106 9.04 -10.65 3.15
C GLU A 106 8.95 -10.62 1.62
N ARG A 107 8.15 -9.71 1.06
CA ARG A 107 8.01 -9.58 -0.40
C ARG A 107 9.27 -9.02 -1.04
N VAL A 108 9.83 -7.96 -0.46
CA VAL A 108 11.08 -7.36 -0.96
C VAL A 108 12.26 -8.30 -0.75
N LEU A 109 12.26 -9.05 0.35
CA LEU A 109 13.27 -10.07 0.65
C LEU A 109 13.33 -11.19 -0.40
N LYS A 110 12.21 -11.52 -1.06
CA LYS A 110 12.17 -12.53 -2.14
C LYS A 110 12.72 -12.00 -3.47
N LEU A 111 13.00 -10.70 -3.58
CA LEU A 111 13.55 -10.08 -4.79
C LEU A 111 15.09 -10.16 -4.86
N GLY A 112 15.77 -10.68 -3.83
CA GLY A 112 17.22 -10.79 -3.75
C GLY A 112 17.68 -12.06 -3.06
#